data_AF-S2DHI0-F1
#
_entry.id   AF-S2DHI0-F1
#
_cell.length_a   1.000
_cell.length_b   1.000
_cell.length_c   1.000
_cell.angle_alpha   90.00
_cell.angle_beta   90.00
_cell.angle_gamma   90.00
#
_symmetry.space_group_name_H-M   'P 1'
#
loop_
_entity.id
_entity.type
_entity.pdbx_description
1 polymer ?
#
loop_
_entity_poly.entity_id
_entity_poly.type
_entity_poly.pdbx_seq_one_letter_code
_entity_poly.pdbx_strand_id
1 'polypeptide(L)'
;MNSLNGESKNPDLVEFEVIEKRTENNGVYYSYTIKNVGATTIPPNSYKVFFKVNGKTISFDKSTSEIKPGKTIVYESQKSFYKKGEGNIHYSLEVKFSDSNMETKALKGESIF
;
A
#
# COMPACT_ATOMS: atom_id res chain seq x y z
N MET A 1 -34.92 -14.85 20.04
CA MET A 1 -34.37 -13.67 20.72
C MET A 1 -32.86 -13.89 20.74
N ASN A 2 -32.07 -13.20 19.91
CA ASN A 2 -31.52 -11.84 20.14
C ASN A 2 -30.66 -11.80 21.42
N SER A 3 -29.47 -11.20 21.52
CA SER A 3 -28.59 -10.45 20.57
C SER A 3 -27.27 -10.13 21.31
N LEU A 4 -26.07 -9.96 20.72
CA LEU A 4 -25.55 -10.04 19.34
C LEU A 4 -24.17 -10.75 19.36
N ASN A 5 -23.58 -11.05 18.19
CA ASN A 5 -22.12 -11.18 18.07
C ASN A 5 -21.47 -9.80 18.18
N GLY A 6 -20.81 -9.51 19.30
CA GLY A 6 -19.98 -8.32 19.51
C GLY A 6 -18.64 -8.38 18.78
N GLU A 7 -18.63 -8.78 17.50
CA GLU A 7 -17.46 -8.57 16.66
C GLU A 7 -17.44 -7.10 16.22
N SER A 8 -16.50 -6.32 16.75
CA SER A 8 -16.13 -5.02 16.19
C SER A 8 -15.46 -5.22 14.82
N LYS A 9 -16.28 -5.48 13.79
CA LYS A 9 -15.82 -5.79 12.42
C LYS A 9 -15.32 -4.55 11.69
N ASN A 10 -14.11 -4.11 12.03
CA ASN A 10 -13.24 -3.37 11.12
C ASN A 10 -11.95 -4.15 10.81
N PRO A 11 -12.01 -5.40 10.31
CA PRO A 11 -10.82 -6.07 9.80
C PRO A 11 -10.46 -5.43 8.46
N ASP A 12 -9.39 -4.64 8.45
CA ASP A 12 -8.63 -4.26 7.24
C ASP A 12 -9.48 -3.89 6.01
N LEU A 13 -9.97 -2.66 5.89
CA LEU A 13 -10.69 -2.19 4.68
C LEU A 13 -9.88 -2.36 3.38
N VAL A 14 -8.55 -2.50 3.49
CA VAL A 14 -7.63 -2.68 2.37
C VAL A 14 -6.67 -3.86 2.56
N GLU A 15 -6.54 -4.65 1.50
CA GLU A 15 -5.45 -5.60 1.29
C GLU A 15 -4.34 -4.94 0.46
N PHE A 16 -3.09 -5.32 0.76
CA PHE A 16 -1.91 -4.83 0.07
C PHE A 16 -1.09 -5.97 -0.50
N GLU A 17 -0.53 -5.73 -1.68
CA GLU A 17 0.51 -6.55 -2.27
C GLU A 17 1.62 -5.63 -2.78
N VAL A 18 2.88 -6.04 -2.66
CA VAL A 18 4.02 -5.39 -3.29
C VAL A 18 4.72 -6.43 -4.16
N ILE A 19 4.76 -6.16 -5.46
CA ILE A 19 5.41 -7.00 -6.46
C ILE A 19 6.72 -6.33 -6.85
N GLU A 20 7.82 -7.02 -6.58
CA GLU A 20 9.14 -6.63 -7.07
C GLU A 20 9.31 -7.04 -8.54
N LYS A 21 9.84 -6.13 -9.34
CA LYS A 21 10.30 -6.38 -10.70
C LYS A 21 11.78 -6.02 -10.78
N ARG A 22 12.58 -6.86 -11.44
CA ARG A 22 14.02 -6.59 -11.67
C ARG A 22 14.22 -5.98 -13.04
N THR A 23 15.12 -4.99 -13.14
CA THR A 23 15.61 -4.45 -14.42
C THR A 23 16.87 -5.20 -14.84
N GLU A 24 17.24 -5.07 -16.11
CA GLU A 24 18.45 -5.68 -16.69
C GLU A 24 19.74 -5.31 -15.93
N ASN A 25 19.79 -4.09 -15.37
CA ASN A 25 20.91 -3.58 -14.58
C ASN A 25 20.81 -3.92 -13.07
N ASN A 26 20.10 -5.00 -12.71
CA ASN A 26 19.79 -5.41 -11.34
C ASN A 26 19.22 -4.27 -10.45
N GLY A 27 18.39 -3.41 -11.04
CA GLY A 27 17.59 -2.45 -10.29
C GLY A 27 16.26 -3.07 -9.88
N VAL A 28 15.72 -2.68 -8.73
CA VAL A 28 14.38 -3.08 -8.27
C VAL A 28 13.37 -1.98 -8.59
N TYR A 29 12.27 -2.37 -9.19
CA TYR A 29 11.09 -1.53 -9.40
C TYR A 29 9.91 -2.16 -8.65
N TYR A 30 9.07 -1.35 -8.01
CA TYR A 30 7.96 -1.85 -7.21
C TYR A 30 6.63 -1.48 -7.86
N SER A 31 5.83 -2.49 -8.15
CA SER A 31 4.38 -2.34 -8.36
C SER A 31 3.71 -2.67 -7.03
N TYR A 32 2.66 -1.93 -6.66
CA TYR A 32 1.95 -2.19 -5.42
C TYR A 32 0.45 -1.97 -5.59
N THR A 33 -0.28 -2.90 -5.00
CA THR A 33 -1.69 -3.16 -5.25
C THR A 33 -2.47 -2.80 -3.99
N ILE A 34 -3.53 -2.02 -4.14
CA ILE A 34 -4.46 -1.71 -3.04
C ILE A 34 -5.83 -2.19 -3.46
N LYS A 35 -6.35 -3.17 -2.73
CA LYS A 35 -7.67 -3.76 -2.97
C LYS A 35 -8.62 -3.39 -1.83
N ASN A 36 -9.75 -2.79 -2.16
CA ASN A 36 -10.82 -2.55 -1.18
C ASN A 36 -11.53 -3.88 -0.89
N VAL A 37 -11.41 -4.38 0.34
CA VAL A 37 -12.15 -5.57 0.82
C VAL A 37 -13.30 -5.21 1.76
N GLY A 38 -13.49 -3.93 2.05
CA GLY A 38 -14.66 -3.42 2.73
C GLY A 38 -15.93 -3.47 1.87
N ALA A 39 -17.08 -3.31 2.52
CA ALA A 39 -18.39 -3.28 1.87
C ALA A 39 -18.76 -1.90 1.28
N THR A 40 -17.99 -0.84 1.58
CA THR A 40 -18.24 0.54 1.16
C THR A 40 -17.21 1.01 0.14
N THR A 41 -17.61 1.92 -0.75
CA THR A 41 -16.68 2.57 -1.69
C THR A 41 -15.74 3.50 -0.94
N ILE A 42 -14.43 3.40 -1.20
CA ILE A 42 -13.42 4.36 -0.74
C ILE A 42 -13.42 5.55 -1.71
N PRO A 43 -13.81 6.77 -1.29
CA PRO A 43 -13.89 7.91 -2.19
C PRO A 43 -12.50 8.42 -2.64
N PRO A 44 -12.41 9.12 -3.79
CA PRO A 44 -11.16 9.72 -4.23
C PRO A 44 -10.65 10.77 -3.22
N ASN A 45 -9.33 10.91 -3.09
CA ASN A 45 -8.65 11.79 -2.14
C ASN A 45 -8.94 11.53 -0.63
N SER A 46 -9.73 10.50 -0.30
CA SER A 46 -10.02 10.11 1.10
C SER A 46 -8.90 9.30 1.75
N TYR A 47 -7.92 8.84 0.97
CA TYR A 47 -6.73 8.14 1.44
C TYR A 47 -5.47 8.69 0.77
N LYS A 48 -4.33 8.48 1.41
CA LYS A 48 -2.98 8.80 0.92
C LYS A 48 -2.12 7.57 1.02
N VAL A 49 -1.38 7.28 -0.05
CA VAL A 49 -0.46 6.15 -0.14
C VAL A 49 0.95 6.67 0.09
N PHE A 50 1.73 5.96 0.91
CA PHE A 50 3.11 6.30 1.23
C PHE A 50 4.00 5.06 1.07
N PHE A 51 4.56 4.90 -0.13
CA PHE A 51 5.67 3.98 -0.36
C PHE A 51 6.99 4.65 0.05
N LYS A 52 7.77 3.96 0.89
CA LYS A 52 9.07 4.40 1.41
C LYS A 52 10.12 3.36 1.06
N VAL A 53 11.30 3.81 0.65
CA VAL A 53 12.46 2.95 0.39
C VAL A 53 13.64 3.44 1.22
N ASN A 54 14.23 2.56 2.03
CA ASN A 54 15.24 2.87 3.04
C ASN A 54 14.85 4.11 3.87
N GLY A 55 13.61 4.13 4.37
CA GLY A 55 13.02 5.21 5.16
C GLY A 55 12.61 6.47 4.40
N LYS A 56 13.03 6.64 3.13
CA LYS A 56 12.68 7.84 2.34
C LYS A 56 11.37 7.63 1.59
N THR A 57 10.39 8.49 1.86
CA THR A 57 9.14 8.56 1.07
C THR A 57 9.45 8.83 -0.39
N ILE A 58 8.83 8.06 -1.27
CA ILE A 58 8.89 8.22 -2.72
C ILE A 58 7.60 8.93 -3.14
N SER A 59 7.67 9.93 -4.03
CA SER A 59 6.54 10.88 -4.17
C SER A 59 5.25 10.24 -4.68
N PHE A 60 4.13 10.72 -4.13
CA PHE A 60 2.76 10.38 -4.51
C PHE A 60 2.02 11.63 -4.96
N ASP A 61 2.51 12.26 -6.03
CA ASP A 61 1.83 13.38 -6.71
C ASP A 61 0.68 12.88 -7.59
N LYS A 62 -0.22 12.09 -7.00
CA LYS A 62 -1.48 11.65 -7.62
C LYS A 62 -2.62 11.79 -6.63
N SER A 63 -3.66 12.50 -7.05
CA SER A 63 -4.99 12.38 -6.48
C SER A 63 -5.38 10.91 -6.45
N THR A 64 -5.72 10.40 -5.27
CA THR A 64 -6.10 9.00 -5.12
C THR A 64 -7.47 8.78 -5.73
N SER A 65 -7.63 7.71 -6.49
CA SER A 65 -8.88 7.42 -7.21
C SER A 65 -9.88 6.70 -6.32
N GLU A 66 -11.15 6.70 -6.71
CA GLU A 66 -12.18 5.88 -6.08
C GLU A 66 -11.80 4.39 -6.13
N ILE A 67 -12.00 3.65 -5.02
CA ILE A 67 -11.92 2.19 -5.01
C ILE A 67 -13.25 1.60 -4.54
N LYS A 68 -14.01 1.01 -5.46
CA LYS A 68 -15.28 0.31 -5.17
C LYS A 68 -15.02 -1.02 -4.41
N PRO A 69 -16.00 -1.55 -3.66
CA PRO A 69 -15.88 -2.85 -2.99
C PRO A 69 -15.40 -3.96 -3.93
N GLY A 70 -14.44 -4.76 -3.46
CA GLY A 70 -13.81 -5.84 -4.23
C GLY A 70 -12.98 -5.37 -5.45
N LYS A 71 -12.77 -4.07 -5.64
CA LYS A 71 -11.91 -3.53 -6.70
C LYS A 71 -10.52 -3.19 -6.20
N THR A 72 -9.63 -3.09 -7.18
CA THR A 72 -8.20 -2.97 -6.99
C THR A 72 -7.69 -1.80 -7.80
N ILE A 73 -6.81 -1.00 -7.21
CA ILE A 73 -5.97 -0.03 -7.91
C ILE A 73 -4.51 -0.47 -7.84
N VAL A 74 -3.79 -0.26 -8.93
CA VAL A 74 -2.36 -0.56 -9.03
C VAL A 74 -1.61 0.76 -9.16
N TYR A 75 -0.56 0.87 -8.37
CA TYR A 75 0.38 1.97 -8.40
C TYR A 75 1.79 1.41 -8.62
N GLU A 76 2.72 2.27 -9.02
CA GLU A 76 4.10 1.86 -9.24
C GLU A 76 5.08 2.92 -8.72
N SER A 77 6.33 2.54 -8.44
CA SER A 77 7.31 3.42 -7.79
C SER A 77 7.85 4.55 -8.68
N GLN A 78 7.50 4.57 -9.98
CA GLN A 78 7.91 5.53 -11.02
C GLN A 78 9.43 5.65 -11.26
N LYS A 79 10.26 4.94 -10.47
CA LYS A 79 11.71 4.85 -10.59
C LYS A 79 12.19 3.51 -10.03
N SER A 80 13.36 3.09 -10.51
CA SER A 80 14.08 1.92 -10.00
C SER A 80 15.05 2.29 -8.88
N PHE A 81 15.34 1.32 -8.02
CA PHE A 81 16.24 1.44 -6.87
C PHE A 81 17.37 0.44 -7.00
N TYR A 82 18.57 0.82 -6.57
CA TYR A 82 19.77 0.00 -6.66
C TYR A 82 20.36 -0.15 -5.26
N LYS A 83 20.89 -1.34 -4.94
CA LYS A 83 21.57 -1.55 -3.66
C LYS A 83 22.80 -0.64 -3.56
N LYS A 84 23.11 -0.21 -2.34
CA LYS A 84 24.31 0.60 -2.05
C LYS A 84 25.22 -0.21 -1.15
N GLY A 85 26.32 -0.70 -1.72
CA GLY A 85 27.20 -1.66 -1.05
C GLY A 85 26.51 -3.01 -0.85
N GLU A 86 26.78 -3.63 0.29
CA GLU A 86 26.37 -5.01 0.62
C GLU A 86 24.99 -5.10 1.31
N GLY A 87 24.27 -3.97 1.43
CA GLY A 87 22.95 -3.93 2.08
C GLY A 87 21.78 -4.24 1.15
N ASN A 88 20.77 -4.94 1.69
CA ASN A 88 19.46 -5.09 1.07
C ASN A 88 18.70 -3.75 0.99
N ILE A 89 17.61 -3.72 0.21
CA ILE A 89 16.72 -2.55 0.16
C ILE A 89 15.47 -2.83 1.00
N HIS A 90 15.31 -2.09 2.09
CA HIS A 90 14.09 -2.12 2.90
C HIS A 90 13.02 -1.24 2.26
N TYR A 91 11.78 -1.71 2.23
CA TYR A 91 10.63 -0.93 1.79
C TYR A 91 9.45 -1.02 2.75
N SER A 92 8.56 -0.03 2.68
CA SER A 92 7.27 -0.08 3.34
C SER A 92 6.20 0.64 2.53
N LEU A 93 5.00 0.06 2.45
CA LEU A 93 3.80 0.68 1.91
C LEU A 93 2.85 0.98 3.08
N GLU A 94 2.47 2.24 3.25
CA GLU A 94 1.57 2.71 4.31
C GLU A 94 0.39 3.45 3.67
N VAL A 95 -0.85 3.12 4.03
CA VAL A 95 -2.05 3.83 3.56
C VAL A 95 -2.73 4.51 4.73
N LYS A 96 -2.83 5.84 4.67
CA LYS A 96 -3.54 6.66 5.67
C LYS A 96 -4.85 7.14 5.09
N PHE A 97 -5.93 6.89 5.81
CA PHE A 97 -7.22 7.49 5.51
C PHE A 97 -7.31 8.87 6.17
N SER A 98 -8.07 9.77 5.53
CA SER A 98 -8.37 11.11 6.07
C SER A 98 -9.48 11.06 7.11
N ASP A 99 -10.27 9.99 7.14
CA ASP A 99 -11.25 9.70 8.19
C ASP A 99 -10.57 9.02 9.38
N SER A 100 -10.61 9.66 10.55
CA SER A 100 -10.01 9.17 11.79
C SER A 100 -10.58 7.84 12.30
N ASN A 101 -11.72 7.39 11.77
CA ASN A 101 -12.32 6.09 12.11
C ASN A 101 -11.73 4.92 11.30
N MET A 102 -10.91 5.20 10.28
CA MET A 102 -10.28 4.18 9.43
C MET A 102 -8.82 3.99 9.83
N GLU A 103 -8.45 2.75 10.19
CA GLU A 103 -7.08 2.46 10.63
C GLU A 103 -6.05 2.62 9.50
N THR A 104 -4.88 3.15 9.86
CA THR A 104 -3.71 3.17 8.98
C THR A 104 -3.06 1.80 8.98
N LYS A 105 -3.03 1.12 7.82
CA LYS A 105 -2.35 -0.16 7.65
C LYS A 105 -1.00 0.05 6.96
N ALA A 106 0.00 -0.74 7.33
CA ALA A 106 1.32 -0.71 6.72
C ALA A 106 1.86 -2.13 6.44
N LEU A 107 2.36 -2.34 5.23
CA LEU A 107 3.15 -3.50 4.81
C LEU A 107 4.63 -3.12 4.82
N LYS A 108 5.50 -4.00 5.30
CA LYS A 108 6.96 -3.85 5.26
C LYS A 108 7.58 -5.05 4.57
N GLY A 109 8.70 -4.85 3.88
CA GLY A 109 9.45 -5.92 3.24
C GLY A 109 10.87 -5.51 2.90
N GLU A 110 11.61 -6.44 2.31
CA GLU A 110 13.03 -6.32 2.01
C GLU A 110 13.33 -6.98 0.66
N SER A 111 14.01 -6.24 -0.23
CA SER A 111 14.49 -6.74 -1.50
C SER A 111 15.91 -7.28 -1.35
N ILE A 112 16.06 -8.59 -1.54
CA ILE A 112 17.33 -9.33 -1.52
C ILE A 112 17.96 -9.25 -2.93
N PHE A 113 19.29 -9.29 -3.07
CA PHE A 113 20.03 -9.03 -4.34
C PHE A 113 21.15 -10.00 -4.63
#